data_AF-A0A439P543-F1
#
_entry.id   AF-A0A439P543-F1
#
_cell.length_a   1.000
_cell.length_b   1.000
_cell.length_c   1.000
_cell.angle_alpha   90.00
_cell.angle_beta   90.00
_cell.angle_gamma   90.00
#
_symmetry.space_group_name_H-M   'P 1'
#
loop_
_entity.id
_entity.type
_entity.pdbx_description
1 polymer ?
#
loop_
_entity_poly.entity_id
_entity_poly.type
_entity_poly.pdbx_seq_one_letter_code
_entity_poly.pdbx_strand_id
1 'polypeptide(L)' 'MSISNARFAQWCARLSAKSAGWAGDILDSPNEPARRENVERFIREIRDRLNYMEEELNG' A
#
# COMPACT_ATOMS: atom_id res chain seq x y z
N MET A 1 5.55 -10.24 -20.38
CA MET A 1 5.44 -9.07 -21.31
C MET A 1 6.06 -7.86 -20.58
N SER A 2 6.84 -6.97 -21.20
CA SER A 2 7.50 -5.90 -20.41
C SER A 2 6.49 -4.90 -19.83
N ILE A 3 6.69 -4.53 -18.57
CA ILE A 3 5.82 -3.55 -17.89
C ILE A 3 6.06 -2.15 -18.46
N SER A 4 4.98 -1.48 -18.84
CA SER A 4 5.06 -0.10 -19.32
C SER A 4 5.20 0.91 -18.17
N ASN A 5 5.82 2.06 -18.46
CA ASN A 5 5.89 3.18 -17.50
C ASN A 5 4.50 3.61 -17.01
N ALA A 6 3.48 3.56 -17.87
CA ALA A 6 2.11 3.88 -17.49
C ALA A 6 1.56 2.88 -16.45
N ARG A 7 1.82 1.58 -16.63
CA ARG A 7 1.41 0.54 -15.68
C ARG A 7 2.15 0.67 -14.35
N PHE A 8 3.46 0.94 -14.38
CA PHE A 8 4.24 1.20 -13.18
C PHE A 8 3.73 2.44 -12.42
N ALA A 9 3.46 3.54 -13.12
CA ALA A 9 2.88 4.74 -12.51
C ALA A 9 1.52 4.47 -11.85
N GLN A 10 0.65 3.65 -12.47
CA GLN A 10 -0.62 3.23 -11.86
C GLN A 10 -0.42 2.45 -10.56
N TRP A 11 0.61 1.60 -10.49
CA TRP A 11 0.94 0.88 -9.26
C TRP A 11 1.41 1.81 -8.14
N CYS A 12 2.30 2.75 -8.46
CA CYS A 12 2.75 3.77 -7.52
C CYS A 12 1.57 4.60 -6.99
N ALA A 13 0.66 5.03 -7.87
CA ALA A 13 -0.52 5.79 -7.49
C ALA A 13 -1.42 5.01 -6.54
N ARG A 14 -1.62 3.70 -6.78
CA ARG A 14 -2.45 2.85 -5.90
C ARG A 14 -1.81 2.64 -4.52
N LEU A 15 -0.50 2.44 -4.45
CA LEU A 15 0.23 2.35 -3.19
C LEU A 15 0.12 3.66 -2.40
N SER A 16 0.34 4.80 -3.08
CA SER A 16 0.22 6.12 -2.46
C SER A 16 -1.20 6.37 -1.91
N ALA A 17 -2.25 6.08 -2.70
CA ALA A 17 -3.62 6.24 -2.26
C ALA A 17 -3.97 5.37 -1.05
N LYS A 18 -3.48 4.11 -1.02
CA LYS A 18 -3.70 3.20 0.10
C LYS A 18 -3.01 3.70 1.38
N SER A 19 -1.77 4.15 1.29
CA SER A 19 -1.05 4.74 2.42
C SER A 19 -1.69 6.03 2.92
N ALA A 20 -2.19 6.87 2.02
CA ALA A 20 -2.92 8.09 2.37
C ALA A 20 -4.23 7.78 3.12
N GLY A 21 -4.97 6.74 2.71
CA GLY A 21 -6.18 6.29 3.41
C GLY A 21 -5.88 5.90 4.86
N TRP A 22 -4.86 5.06 5.08
CA TRP A 22 -4.43 4.69 6.43
C TRP A 22 -3.97 5.89 7.28
N ALA A 23 -3.25 6.83 6.67
CA ALA A 23 -2.85 8.05 7.36
C ALA A 23 -4.09 8.87 7.78
N GLY A 24 -5.09 9.00 6.90
CA GLY A 24 -6.36 9.65 7.22
C GLY A 24 -7.06 9.02 8.42
N ASP A 25 -7.28 7.69 8.38
CA ASP A 25 -7.98 6.96 9.44
C ASP A 25 -7.27 7.05 10.81
N ILE A 26 -5.94 7.09 10.82
CA ILE A 26 -5.15 7.19 12.06
C ILE A 26 -5.14 8.63 12.60
N LEU A 27 -5.13 9.62 11.71
CA LEU A 27 -5.11 11.03 12.09
C LEU A 27 -6.41 11.51 12.73
N ASP A 28 -7.49 10.72 12.69
CA ASP A 28 -8.70 10.98 13.47
C ASP A 28 -8.45 10.94 15.00
N SER A 29 -7.43 10.20 15.44
CA SER A 29 -7.01 10.11 16.85
C SER A 29 -5.49 10.29 17.00
N PRO A 30 -4.93 11.48 16.71
CA PRO A 30 -3.49 11.66 16.53
C PRO A 30 -2.66 11.55 17.82
N ASN A 31 -3.30 11.66 18.98
CA ASN A 31 -2.66 11.56 20.29
C ASN A 31 -2.79 10.16 20.92
N GLU A 32 -3.53 9.24 20.29
CA GLU A 32 -3.63 7.86 20.75
C GLU A 32 -2.41 7.05 20.30
N PRO A 33 -1.93 6.08 21.10
CA PRO A 33 -0.94 5.13 20.63
C PRO A 33 -1.45 4.37 19.41
N ALA A 34 -0.59 4.21 18.40
CA ALA A 34 -0.92 3.39 17.24
C ALA A 34 -1.26 1.95 17.69
N ARG A 35 -2.45 1.47 17.30
CA ARG A 35 -2.87 0.10 17.60
C ARG A 35 -2.02 -0.88 16.82
N ARG A 36 -1.39 -1.83 17.51
CA ARG A 36 -0.53 -2.84 16.88
C ARG A 36 -1.23 -3.57 15.73
N GLU A 37 -2.51 -3.95 15.90
CA GLU A 37 -3.26 -4.63 14.85
C GLU A 37 -3.38 -3.80 13.57
N ASN A 38 -3.52 -2.47 13.68
CA ASN A 38 -3.66 -1.57 12.53
C ASN A 38 -2.36 -1.51 11.75
N VAL A 39 -1.23 -1.40 12.46
CA VAL A 39 0.10 -1.42 11.84
C VAL A 39 0.34 -2.77 11.15
N GLU A 40 0.01 -3.88 11.80
CA GLU A 40 0.15 -5.22 11.22
C GLU A 40 -0.74 -5.41 9.98
N ARG A 41 -1.97 -4.91 10.01
CA ARG A 41 -2.90 -4.92 8.86
C ARG A 41 -2.36 -4.08 7.70
N PHE A 42 -1.89 -2.86 7.96
CA PHE A 42 -1.25 -2.02 6.95
C PHE A 42 -0.07 -2.73 6.29
N ILE A 43 0.86 -3.29 7.08
CA ILE A 43 2.03 -4.00 6.58
C ILE A 43 1.60 -5.17 5.66
N ARG A 44 0.59 -5.95 6.07
CA ARG A 44 0.09 -7.07 5.27
C ARG A 44 -0.46 -6.59 3.93
N GLU A 45 -1.33 -5.59 3.95
CA GLU A 45 -1.94 -5.07 2.71
C GLU A 45 -0.91 -4.50 1.73
N ILE A 46 0.12 -3.82 2.22
CA ILE A 46 1.21 -3.33 1.37
C ILE A 46 2.02 -4.49 0.80
N ARG A 47 2.36 -5.50 1.61
CA ARG A 47 3.05 -6.71 1.14
C ARG A 47 2.27 -7.44 0.06
N ASP A 48 0.97 -7.65 0.26
CA ASP A 48 0.11 -8.32 -0.73
C ASP A 48 0.13 -7.56 -2.07
N ARG A 49 0.16 -6.21 -2.01
CA ARG A 49 0.26 -5.39 -3.21
C ARG A 49 1.62 -5.51 -3.91
N LEU A 50 2.71 -5.54 -3.14
CA LEU A 50 4.06 -5.71 -3.67
C LEU A 50 4.22 -7.10 -4.29
N ASN A 51 3.73 -8.15 -3.64
CA ASN A 51 3.74 -9.50 -4.17
C ASN A 51 3.01 -9.58 -5.53
N TYR A 52 1.82 -8.97 -5.64
CA TYR A 52 1.10 -8.88 -6.92
C TYR A 52 1.92 -8.17 -8.01
N MET A 53 2.65 -7.10 -7.66
CA MET A 53 3.51 -6.40 -8.62
C MET A 53 4.69 -7.27 -9.08
N GLU A 54 5.28 -8.05 -8.18
CA GLU A 54 6.35 -8.99 -8.50
C GLU A 54 5.85 -10.14 -9.39
N GLU A 55 4.67 -10.70 -9.09
CA GLU A 55 4.03 -11.73 -9.93
C GLU A 55 3.80 -11.22 -11.36
N GLU A 56 3.24 -10.00 -11.51
CA GLU A 56 3.00 -9.39 -12.82
C GLU A 56 4.29 -8.98 -13.55
N LEU A 57 5.38 -8.70 -12.82
CA LEU A 57 6.68 -8.38 -13.40
C LEU A 57 7.38 -9.62 -13.95
N ASN A 58 7.20 -10.76 -13.28
CA ASN A 58 7.86 -12.03 -13.59
C ASN A 58 7.02 -12.96 -14.50
N GLY A 59 5.74 -12.62 -14.75
CA GLY A 59 4.83 -13.31 -15.68
C GLY A 59 4.93 -12.84 -17.14
#